data_AF-A0A0F9KI86-F1
#
_entry.id   AF-A0A0F9KI86-F1
#
_cell.length_a   1.000
_cell.length_b   1.000
_cell.length_c   1.000
_cell.angle_alpha   90.00
_cell.angle_beta   90.00
_cell.angle_gamma   90.00
#
_symmetry.space_group_name_H-M   'P 1'
#
loop_
_entity.id
_entity.type
_entity.pdbx_description
1 polymer ?
#
loop_
_entity_poly.entity_id
_entity_poly.type
_entity_poly.pdbx_seq_one_letter_code
_entity_poly.pdbx_strand_id
1 'polypeptide(L)'
;MDELEYALDEELLKNMAAMLGSLHTQAHLDIIDEAGITKLCFADADDYWEALQYIRRCIRKGNKINREYAKRKYKVEMPRSNDDPKDYATDVVFATAQAQANEILNKALEIVDGDDTKRIDFYEAVALARNLLRGVACPLTGVLADTKGTEPVIYEDAKSLREPPPQKWLVRGIIPDNWPTFLYGSGGSAKSYLAVLLALSVATGTQFLGKRATGRKVLYLDWEMDEPTFRARVNRIAKGMGFSLKNGIPNLMYQRLAKPLVDHLDDIIEQC
;
A
#
# COMPACT_ATOMS: atom_id res chain seq x y z
N MET A 1 26.07 -4.01 -20.12
CA MET A 1 26.54 -4.20 -18.73
C MET A 1 27.48 -3.04 -18.48
N ASP A 2 26.90 -1.87 -18.30
CA ASP A 2 27.57 -0.68 -17.76
C ASP A 2 26.71 -0.29 -16.57
N GLU A 3 27.26 -0.47 -15.37
CA GLU A 3 26.69 0.02 -14.13
C GLU A 3 26.74 1.55 -14.21
N LEU A 4 25.57 2.19 -14.42
CA LEU A 4 25.42 3.62 -14.15
C LEU A 4 25.56 3.82 -12.65
N GLU A 5 26.80 4.00 -12.21
CA GLU A 5 27.18 4.47 -10.89
C GLU A 5 26.57 5.86 -10.70
N TYR A 6 25.35 5.90 -10.14
CA TYR A 6 24.74 7.14 -9.66
C TYR A 6 25.61 7.62 -8.50
N ALA A 7 26.55 8.51 -8.77
CA ALA A 7 27.21 9.25 -7.72
C ALA A 7 26.11 9.96 -6.91
N LEU A 8 25.96 9.57 -5.64
CA LEU A 8 25.12 10.28 -4.69
C LEU A 8 25.46 11.76 -4.75
N ASP A 9 24.47 12.59 -5.01
CA ASP A 9 24.63 14.04 -5.03
C ASP A 9 25.30 14.47 -3.70
N GLU A 10 26.44 15.18 -3.79
CA GLU A 10 27.16 15.67 -2.61
C GLU A 10 26.24 16.52 -1.71
N GLU A 11 25.25 17.18 -2.30
CA GLU A 11 24.23 17.95 -1.61
C GLU A 11 23.27 17.06 -0.80
N LEU A 12 22.88 15.90 -1.34
CA LEU A 12 22.02 14.94 -0.65
C LEU A 12 22.73 14.30 0.56
N LEU A 13 24.00 13.91 0.39
CA LEU A 13 24.82 13.39 1.49
C LEU A 13 25.02 14.41 2.61
N LYS A 14 25.16 15.68 2.24
CA LYS A 14 25.25 16.80 3.18
C LYS A 14 23.94 17.02 3.93
N ASN A 15 22.80 16.93 3.26
CA ASN A 15 21.48 17.03 3.88
C ASN A 15 21.18 15.85 4.82
N MET A 16 21.58 14.64 4.44
CA MET A 16 21.51 13.47 5.33
C MET A 16 22.36 13.67 6.58
N ALA A 17 23.61 14.12 6.43
CA ALA A 17 24.50 14.40 7.56
C ALA A 17 23.91 15.48 8.48
N ALA A 18 23.40 16.56 7.91
CA ALA A 18 22.77 17.67 8.63
C ALA A 18 21.52 17.21 9.40
N MET A 19 20.67 16.41 8.76
CA MET A 19 19.51 15.77 9.40
C MET A 19 19.93 14.93 10.60
N LEU A 20 20.89 14.01 10.45
CA LEU A 20 21.37 13.20 11.58
C LEU A 20 21.97 14.06 12.70
N GLY A 21 22.59 15.19 12.33
CA GLY A 21 23.21 16.14 13.25
C GLY A 21 22.24 16.95 14.12
N SER A 22 20.99 17.11 13.68
CA SER A 22 19.91 17.85 14.36
C SER A 22 18.98 16.96 15.21
N LEU A 23 19.13 15.63 15.18
CA LEU A 23 18.33 14.71 16.00
C LEU A 23 18.86 14.63 17.44
N HIS A 24 18.07 15.14 18.39
CA HIS A 24 18.44 15.15 19.82
C HIS A 24 17.34 14.60 20.75
N THR A 25 16.09 14.64 20.33
CA THR A 25 14.92 14.33 21.18
C THR A 25 13.98 13.34 20.50
N GLN A 26 13.04 12.76 21.26
CA GLN A 26 12.01 11.89 20.69
C GLN A 26 11.11 12.65 19.72
N ALA A 27 10.78 13.91 20.00
CA ALA A 27 10.00 14.75 19.09
C ALA A 27 10.69 14.93 17.73
N HIS A 28 12.02 15.02 17.69
CA HIS A 28 12.76 15.09 16.42
C HIS A 28 12.65 13.79 15.63
N LEU A 29 12.59 12.64 16.31
CA LEU A 29 12.37 11.35 15.64
C LEU A 29 10.96 11.24 15.06
N ASP A 30 9.97 11.72 15.80
CA ASP A 30 8.58 11.71 15.35
C ASP A 30 8.41 12.61 14.11
N ILE A 31 9.07 13.78 14.07
CA ILE A 31 9.08 14.68 12.90
C ILE A 31 9.64 14.00 11.65
N ILE A 32 10.77 13.29 11.75
CA ILE A 32 11.35 12.63 10.56
C ILE A 32 10.56 11.39 10.13
N ASP A 33 9.91 10.71 11.09
CA ASP A 33 9.01 9.58 10.79
C ASP A 33 7.75 10.10 10.07
N GLU A 34 7.18 11.23 10.50
CA GLU A 34 6.07 11.92 9.83
C GLU A 34 6.46 12.46 8.46
N ALA A 35 7.70 12.93 8.29
CA ALA A 35 8.22 13.37 6.99
C ALA A 35 8.39 12.20 5.99
N GLY A 36 8.32 10.94 6.44
CA GLY A 36 8.41 9.78 5.58
C GLY A 36 9.83 9.27 5.34
N ILE A 37 10.77 9.56 6.25
CA ILE A 37 12.14 9.02 6.15
C ILE A 37 12.10 7.50 6.34
N THR A 38 12.45 6.77 5.28
CA THR A 38 12.54 5.31 5.27
C THR A 38 13.94 4.85 4.90
N LYS A 39 14.21 3.54 4.95
CA LYS A 39 15.49 2.98 4.48
C LYS A 39 15.77 3.34 3.01
N LEU A 40 14.73 3.47 2.18
CA LEU A 40 14.85 3.82 0.77
C LEU A 40 15.49 5.20 0.57
N CYS A 41 15.27 6.13 1.50
CA CYS A 41 15.90 7.44 1.47
C CYS A 41 17.43 7.38 1.56
N PHE A 42 17.99 6.24 1.98
CA PHE A 42 19.43 6.02 2.12
C PHE A 42 19.94 4.93 1.17
N ALA A 43 19.24 4.69 0.04
CA ALA A 43 19.76 3.84 -1.02
C ALA A 43 21.17 4.33 -1.39
N ASP A 44 22.13 3.40 -1.48
CA ASP A 44 23.56 3.64 -1.72
C ASP A 44 24.33 4.37 -0.58
N ALA A 45 23.66 4.69 0.53
CA ALA A 45 24.22 5.32 1.73
C ALA A 45 23.87 4.53 3.01
N ASP A 46 24.03 3.20 2.99
CA ASP A 46 23.68 2.31 4.11
C ASP A 46 24.33 2.71 5.44
N ASP A 47 25.54 3.28 5.40
CA ASP A 47 26.26 3.83 6.55
C ASP A 47 25.45 4.92 7.30
N TYR A 48 24.71 5.76 6.57
CA TYR A 48 23.85 6.81 7.13
C TYR A 48 22.57 6.24 7.74
N TRP A 49 22.00 5.18 7.15
CA TRP A 49 20.87 4.46 7.73
C TRP A 49 21.23 3.80 9.06
N GLU A 50 22.37 3.13 9.11
CA GLU A 50 22.86 2.50 10.34
C GLU A 50 23.18 3.53 11.44
N ALA A 51 23.69 4.69 11.03
CA ALA A 51 23.88 5.83 11.93
C ALA A 51 22.55 6.37 12.49
N LEU A 52 21.50 6.44 11.67
CA LEU A 52 20.15 6.80 12.12
C LEU A 52 19.58 5.78 13.13
N GLN A 53 19.77 4.48 12.88
CA GLN A 53 19.32 3.42 13.80
C GLN A 53 20.03 3.50 15.15
N TYR A 54 21.32 3.83 15.14
CA TYR A 54 22.08 4.11 16.35
C TYR A 54 21.52 5.32 17.12
N ILE A 55 21.25 6.43 16.43
CA ILE A 55 20.65 7.63 17.04
C ILE A 55 19.29 7.32 17.67
N ARG A 56 18.40 6.63 16.92
CA ARG A 56 17.09 6.17 17.41
C ARG A 56 17.22 5.36 18.70
N ARG A 57 18.20 4.45 18.76
CA ARG A 57 18.46 3.62 19.94
C ARG A 57 18.97 4.44 21.13
N CYS A 58 19.82 5.43 20.90
CA CYS A 58 20.32 6.32 21.94
C CYS A 58 19.18 7.16 22.55
N ILE A 59 18.40 7.84 21.70
CA ILE A 59 17.30 8.71 22.14
C ILE A 59 16.23 7.92 22.90
N ARG A 60 15.79 6.76 22.39
CA ARG A 60 14.80 5.90 23.07
C ARG A 60 15.26 5.40 24.44
N LYS A 61 16.57 5.24 24.64
CA LYS A 61 17.17 4.83 25.92
C LYS A 61 17.53 6.02 26.83
N GLY A 62 17.27 7.26 26.41
CA GLY A 62 17.66 8.47 27.13
C GLY A 62 19.17 8.72 27.17
N ASN A 63 19.93 8.08 26.27
CA ASN A 63 21.39 8.20 26.23
C ASN A 63 21.83 9.35 25.32
N LYS A 64 22.91 10.03 25.70
CA LYS A 64 23.57 11.00 24.82
C LYS A 64 24.17 10.31 23.60
N ILE A 65 24.03 10.93 22.44
CA ILE A 65 24.57 10.43 21.17
C ILE A 65 26.09 10.64 21.17
N ASN A 66 26.87 9.55 21.14
CA ASN A 66 28.32 9.63 20.97
C ASN A 66 28.67 9.78 19.47
N ARG A 67 29.06 10.99 19.07
CA ARG A 67 29.37 11.35 17.68
C ARG A 67 30.73 10.84 17.21
N GLU A 68 31.74 10.78 18.08
CA GLU A 68 33.04 10.18 17.74
C GLU A 68 32.90 8.69 17.47
N TYR A 69 32.06 8.00 18.26
CA TYR A 69 31.70 6.61 18.01
C TYR A 69 31.02 6.44 16.66
N ALA A 70 30.03 7.29 16.35
CA ALA A 70 29.32 7.23 15.08
C ALA A 70 30.25 7.47 13.88
N LYS A 71 31.12 8.50 13.96
CA LYS A 71 32.14 8.79 12.95
C LYS A 71 33.11 7.62 12.74
N ARG A 72 33.61 7.00 13.81
CA ARG A 72 34.55 5.88 13.71
C ARG A 72 33.89 4.61 13.17
N LYS A 73 32.66 4.33 13.58
CA LYS A 73 31.98 3.07 13.27
C LYS A 73 31.28 3.08 11.91
N TYR A 74 30.57 4.16 11.61
CA TYR A 74 29.74 4.29 10.42
C TYR A 74 30.37 5.21 9.38
N LYS A 75 31.55 5.79 9.63
CA LYS A 75 32.21 6.75 8.72
C LYS A 75 31.38 8.00 8.37
N VAL A 76 30.30 8.25 9.10
CA VAL A 76 29.42 9.41 8.93
C VAL A 76 29.82 10.53 9.86
N GLU A 77 30.11 11.71 9.32
CA GLU A 77 30.31 12.93 10.09
C GLU A 77 28.98 13.66 10.30
N MET A 78 28.60 13.86 11.57
CA MET A 78 27.36 14.56 11.94
C MET A 78 27.68 15.97 12.43
N PRO A 79 27.40 17.02 11.63
CA PRO A 79 27.60 18.40 12.05
C PRO A 79 26.76 18.72 13.29
N ARG A 80 27.21 19.69 14.10
CA ARG A 80 26.37 20.22 15.17
C ARG A 80 25.39 21.19 14.54
N SER A 81 24.12 20.81 14.54
CA SER A 81 23.03 21.66 14.10
C SER A 81 21.96 21.70 15.19
N ASN A 82 21.40 22.90 15.38
CA ASN A 82 20.19 23.16 16.17
C ASN A 82 19.01 23.49 15.25
N ASP A 83 19.18 23.30 13.94
CA ASP A 83 18.16 23.58 12.95
C ASP A 83 17.05 22.53 13.04
N ASP A 84 15.87 22.85 12.50
CA ASP A 84 14.74 21.94 12.53
C ASP A 84 15.04 20.71 11.65
N PRO A 85 15.01 19.47 12.21
CA PRO A 85 15.21 18.26 11.42
C PRO A 85 14.21 18.11 10.27
N LYS A 86 13.05 18.78 10.34
CA LYS A 86 12.02 18.75 9.30
C LYS A 86 12.53 19.22 7.94
N ASP A 87 13.30 20.29 7.90
CA ASP A 87 13.73 20.91 6.64
C ASP A 87 14.64 19.95 5.86
N TYR A 88 15.64 19.38 6.54
CA TYR A 88 16.52 18.38 5.95
C TYR A 88 15.80 17.08 5.61
N ALA A 89 14.88 16.62 6.46
CA ALA A 89 14.11 15.41 6.19
C ALA A 89 13.24 15.57 4.95
N THR A 90 12.64 16.74 4.77
CA THR A 90 11.83 17.08 3.60
C THR A 90 12.69 17.07 2.34
N ASP A 91 13.86 17.71 2.36
CA ASP A 91 14.79 17.72 1.22
C ASP A 91 15.30 16.33 0.86
N VAL A 92 15.66 15.51 1.85
CA VAL A 92 16.10 14.12 1.63
C VAL A 92 14.99 13.28 1.00
N VAL A 93 13.74 13.42 1.47
CA VAL A 93 12.60 12.69 0.92
C VAL A 93 12.30 13.15 -0.51
N PHE A 94 12.30 14.45 -0.78
CA PHE A 94 12.06 14.98 -2.13
C PHE A 94 13.15 14.59 -3.12
N ALA A 95 14.43 14.67 -2.72
CA ALA A 95 15.54 14.25 -3.57
C ALA A 95 15.46 12.75 -3.89
N THR A 96 15.11 11.92 -2.90
CA THR A 96 14.89 10.47 -3.11
C THR A 96 13.74 10.23 -4.08
N ALA A 97 12.62 10.93 -3.90
CA ALA A 97 11.46 10.82 -4.77
C ALA A 97 11.77 11.25 -6.21
N GLN A 98 12.55 12.32 -6.37
CA GLN A 98 12.99 12.80 -7.67
C GLN A 98 13.96 11.82 -8.35
N ALA A 99 14.90 11.24 -7.61
CA ALA A 99 15.82 10.22 -8.13
C ALA A 99 15.04 8.98 -8.61
N GLN A 100 14.10 8.51 -7.81
CA GLN A 100 13.22 7.39 -8.19
C GLN A 100 12.37 7.73 -9.42
N ALA A 101 11.80 8.94 -9.48
CA ALA A 101 11.05 9.42 -10.65
C ALA A 101 11.92 9.47 -11.92
N ASN A 102 13.17 9.89 -11.81
CA ASN A 102 14.11 9.92 -12.93
C ASN A 102 14.53 8.52 -13.38
N GLU A 103 14.78 7.59 -12.45
CA GLU A 103 15.10 6.19 -12.78
C GLU A 103 13.94 5.53 -13.54
N ILE A 104 12.72 5.76 -13.05
CA ILE A 104 11.48 5.35 -13.70
C ILE A 104 11.39 5.92 -15.12
N LEU A 105 11.64 7.23 -15.27
CA LEU A 105 11.56 7.91 -16.56
C LEU A 105 12.62 7.38 -17.53
N ASN A 106 13.84 7.14 -17.07
CA ASN A 106 14.92 6.58 -17.89
C ASN A 106 14.55 5.17 -18.37
N LYS A 107 14.05 4.30 -17.48
CA LYS A 107 13.55 2.97 -17.86
C LYS A 107 12.41 3.05 -18.86
N ALA A 108 11.51 4.03 -18.71
CA ALA A 108 10.43 4.29 -19.65
C ALA A 108 10.97 4.77 -21.03
N LEU A 109 12.00 5.62 -21.05
CA LEU A 109 12.62 6.11 -22.28
C LEU A 109 13.39 5.00 -23.03
N GLU A 110 14.11 4.13 -22.32
CA GLU A 110 14.79 2.96 -22.92
C GLU A 110 13.80 2.02 -23.62
N ILE A 111 12.59 1.88 -23.08
CA ILE A 111 11.52 1.09 -23.69
C ILE A 111 10.97 1.78 -24.96
N VAL A 112 10.94 3.12 -24.98
CA VAL A 112 10.38 3.91 -26.09
C VAL A 112 11.36 4.05 -27.26
N ASP A 113 12.67 4.07 -27.03
CA ASP A 113 13.70 4.15 -28.09
C ASP A 113 13.87 2.83 -28.88
N GLY A 114 13.20 1.75 -28.46
CA GLY A 114 13.19 0.45 -29.15
C GLY A 114 12.11 0.32 -30.21
N ASP A 115 12.39 0.74 -31.44
CA ASP A 115 11.64 0.51 -32.69
C ASP A 115 10.14 0.91 -32.71
N ASP A 116 9.78 1.79 -33.63
CA ASP A 116 8.54 2.61 -33.74
C ASP A 116 7.19 1.86 -33.87
N THR A 117 7.12 0.55 -33.62
CA THR A 117 5.96 -0.29 -33.98
C THR A 117 5.03 -0.73 -32.85
N LYS A 118 5.26 -0.35 -31.58
CA LYS A 118 4.36 -0.79 -30.50
C LYS A 118 3.92 0.34 -29.56
N ARG A 119 2.73 0.88 -29.84
CA ARG A 119 1.92 1.67 -28.88
C ARG A 119 1.76 1.02 -27.50
N ILE A 120 1.90 -0.30 -27.41
CA ILE A 120 1.77 -1.09 -26.17
C ILE A 120 2.92 -0.75 -25.19
N ASP A 121 4.13 -0.52 -25.72
CA ASP A 121 5.35 -0.36 -24.92
C ASP A 121 5.37 1.01 -24.22
N PHE A 122 4.80 2.05 -24.84
CA PHE A 122 4.56 3.35 -24.21
C PHE A 122 3.55 3.27 -23.03
N TYR A 123 2.47 2.52 -23.18
CA TYR A 123 1.47 2.38 -22.11
C TYR A 123 1.99 1.56 -20.94
N GLU A 124 2.83 0.54 -21.19
CA GLU A 124 3.50 -0.22 -20.13
C GLU A 124 4.52 0.64 -19.38
N ALA A 125 5.31 1.44 -20.09
CA ALA A 125 6.24 2.39 -19.49
C ALA A 125 5.53 3.42 -18.59
N VAL A 126 4.41 3.99 -19.04
CA VAL A 126 3.59 4.91 -18.24
C VAL A 126 2.94 4.21 -17.04
N ALA A 127 2.47 2.96 -17.19
CA ALA A 127 1.89 2.19 -16.10
C ALA A 127 2.92 1.83 -15.02
N LEU A 128 4.12 1.43 -15.43
CA LEU A 128 5.26 1.15 -14.55
C LEU A 128 5.67 2.42 -13.81
N ALA A 129 5.74 3.55 -14.51
CA ALA A 129 6.06 4.83 -13.90
C ALA A 129 5.05 5.27 -12.84
N ARG A 130 3.76 5.16 -13.16
CA ARG A 130 2.68 5.42 -12.21
C ARG A 130 2.75 4.51 -10.99
N ASN A 131 2.95 3.20 -11.18
CA ASN A 131 2.98 2.23 -10.08
C ASN A 131 4.17 2.45 -9.14
N LEU A 132 5.34 2.81 -9.69
CA LEU A 132 6.52 3.10 -8.90
C LEU A 132 6.40 4.45 -8.17
N LEU A 133 5.91 5.50 -8.83
CA LEU A 133 5.60 6.78 -8.19
C LEU A 133 4.57 6.62 -7.05
N ARG A 134 3.62 5.71 -7.21
CA ARG A 134 2.65 5.39 -6.16
C ARG A 134 3.29 4.77 -4.91
N GLY A 135 4.32 3.95 -5.07
CA GLY A 135 5.09 3.42 -3.94
C GLY A 135 5.85 4.49 -3.15
N VAL A 136 6.16 5.62 -3.79
CA VAL A 136 6.85 6.77 -3.19
C VAL A 136 5.85 7.74 -2.56
N ALA A 137 4.77 8.08 -3.28
CA ALA A 137 3.76 9.04 -2.86
C ALA A 137 2.78 8.49 -1.82
N CYS A 138 2.58 7.18 -1.81
CA CYS A 138 1.83 6.47 -0.78
C CYS A 138 2.79 5.50 -0.08
N PRO A 139 3.60 5.97 0.90
CA PRO A 139 4.18 5.03 1.84
C PRO A 139 2.97 4.35 2.46
N LEU A 140 2.79 3.04 2.21
CA LEU A 140 1.67 2.21 2.71
C LEU A 140 1.15 2.79 4.02
N THR A 141 0.08 3.59 3.95
CA THR A 141 -0.50 4.31 5.08
C THR A 141 -1.97 3.95 5.10
N GLY A 142 -2.35 3.17 6.11
CA GLY A 142 -3.67 2.55 6.23
C GLY A 142 -3.68 1.06 5.85
N VAL A 143 -4.62 0.31 6.46
CA VAL A 143 -5.01 -1.13 6.37
C VAL A 143 -3.98 -2.16 5.84
N LEU A 144 -3.29 -1.91 4.74
CA LEU A 144 -2.12 -2.67 4.26
C LEU A 144 -0.81 -2.28 4.98
N ALA A 145 -0.79 -1.15 5.68
CA ALA A 145 0.29 -0.68 6.56
C ALA A 145 0.37 -1.44 7.89
N ASP A 146 -0.65 -2.25 8.22
CA ASP A 146 -0.60 -3.12 9.39
C ASP A 146 0.35 -4.29 9.08
N THR A 147 1.64 -4.01 9.19
CA THR A 147 2.71 -5.02 9.21
C THR A 147 2.64 -5.89 10.47
N LYS A 148 1.68 -5.66 11.38
CA LYS A 148 1.38 -6.60 12.47
C LYS A 148 0.90 -7.93 11.90
N GLY A 149 1.81 -8.88 11.79
CA GLY A 149 1.53 -10.26 11.40
C GLY A 149 2.28 -10.76 10.17
N THR A 150 3.16 -9.96 9.57
CA THR A 150 4.08 -10.46 8.51
C THR A 150 5.32 -11.14 9.07
N GLU A 151 5.70 -10.84 10.31
CA GLU A 151 6.77 -11.55 11.00
C GLU A 151 6.26 -12.89 11.57
N PRO A 152 7.07 -13.96 11.50
CA PRO A 152 6.70 -15.23 12.10
C PRO A 152 6.55 -15.09 13.62
N VAL A 153 5.41 -15.53 14.15
CA VAL A 153 5.15 -15.56 15.59
C VAL A 153 5.59 -16.91 16.16
N ILE A 154 6.45 -16.89 17.18
CA ILE A 154 6.84 -18.08 17.93
C ILE A 154 6.05 -18.14 19.24
N TYR A 155 5.33 -19.23 19.47
CA TYR A 155 4.50 -19.45 20.66
C TYR A 155 5.30 -20.15 21.77
N GLU A 156 6.24 -19.45 22.40
CA GLU A 156 7.18 -20.05 23.36
C GLU A 156 6.58 -20.33 24.76
N ASP A 157 5.58 -19.55 25.18
CA ASP A 157 5.02 -19.64 26.53
C ASP A 157 3.55 -20.12 26.54
N ALA A 158 3.09 -20.74 27.62
CA ALA A 158 1.70 -21.22 27.74
C ALA A 158 0.65 -20.09 27.71
N LYS A 159 1.05 -18.83 27.91
CA LYS A 159 0.21 -17.62 27.83
C LYS A 159 0.25 -16.98 26.43
N SER A 160 1.01 -17.51 25.48
CA SER A 160 1.13 -17.04 24.09
C SER A 160 0.01 -17.59 23.22
N LEU A 161 -0.57 -18.73 23.62
CA LEU A 161 -1.77 -19.32 23.05
C LEU A 161 -3.03 -18.87 23.80
N ARG A 162 -3.28 -17.55 23.87
CA ARG A 162 -4.57 -17.05 24.40
C ARG A 162 -5.68 -17.29 23.38
N GLU A 163 -6.89 -17.51 23.88
CA GLU A 163 -8.05 -17.55 22.99
C GLU A 163 -8.16 -16.23 22.21
N PRO A 164 -8.31 -16.30 20.87
CA PRO A 164 -8.43 -15.10 20.06
C PRO A 164 -9.77 -14.41 20.34
N PRO A 165 -9.90 -13.10 20.02
CA PRO A 165 -11.20 -12.46 20.01
C PRO A 165 -12.17 -13.22 19.09
N PRO A 166 -13.49 -13.21 19.37
CA PRO A 166 -14.47 -13.91 18.54
C PRO A 166 -14.40 -13.50 17.07
N GLN A 167 -14.45 -14.49 16.17
CA GLN A 167 -14.45 -14.27 14.73
C GLN A 167 -15.63 -13.38 14.32
N LYS A 168 -15.33 -12.30 13.60
CA LYS A 168 -16.35 -11.47 12.93
C LYS A 168 -16.72 -12.10 11.59
N TRP A 169 -17.99 -12.00 11.20
CA TRP A 169 -18.53 -12.63 10.00
C TRP A 169 -19.28 -11.63 9.12
N LEU A 170 -18.95 -11.61 7.82
CA LEU A 170 -19.78 -10.96 6.81
C LEU A 170 -21.03 -11.81 6.54
N VAL A 171 -20.85 -13.12 6.40
CA VAL A 171 -21.92 -14.11 6.34
C VAL A 171 -21.63 -15.20 7.36
N ARG A 172 -22.53 -15.35 8.34
CA ARG A 172 -22.28 -16.22 9.51
C ARG A 172 -21.97 -17.67 9.11
N GLY A 173 -20.76 -18.12 9.42
CA GLY A 173 -20.29 -19.49 9.17
C GLY A 173 -19.90 -19.78 7.72
N ILE A 174 -19.88 -18.77 6.84
CA ILE A 174 -19.51 -18.93 5.43
C ILE A 174 -18.38 -17.97 5.07
N ILE A 175 -18.55 -16.67 5.34
CA ILE A 175 -17.62 -15.63 4.91
C ILE A 175 -17.12 -14.85 6.15
N PRO A 176 -15.86 -15.06 6.58
CA PRO A 176 -15.25 -14.26 7.64
C PRO A 176 -15.17 -12.79 7.22
N ASP A 177 -15.35 -11.89 8.17
CA ASP A 177 -15.20 -10.46 7.95
C ASP A 177 -13.72 -10.07 7.87
N ASN A 178 -13.36 -9.11 7.02
CA ASN A 178 -11.99 -8.61 6.78
C ASN A 178 -10.98 -9.62 6.21
N TRP A 179 -11.43 -10.76 5.66
CA TRP A 179 -10.56 -11.73 5.01
C TRP A 179 -10.99 -12.01 3.57
N PRO A 180 -10.06 -12.14 2.61
CA PRO A 180 -10.39 -12.50 1.24
C PRO A 180 -10.98 -13.92 1.20
N THR A 181 -12.05 -14.09 0.43
CA THR A 181 -12.70 -15.38 0.19
C THR A 181 -12.72 -15.65 -1.31
N PHE A 182 -12.18 -16.79 -1.72
CA PHE A 182 -12.11 -17.18 -3.14
C PHE A 182 -13.28 -18.09 -3.52
N LEU A 183 -14.05 -17.70 -4.54
CA LEU A 183 -15.06 -18.55 -5.17
C LEU A 183 -14.53 -19.05 -6.52
N TYR A 184 -14.21 -20.33 -6.61
CA TYR A 184 -13.63 -20.96 -7.80
C TYR A 184 -14.47 -22.15 -8.30
N GLY A 185 -14.26 -22.55 -9.56
CA GLY A 185 -15.04 -23.60 -10.22
C GLY A 185 -15.06 -23.42 -11.74
N SER A 186 -15.55 -24.42 -12.47
CA SER A 186 -15.56 -24.44 -13.94
C SER A 186 -16.46 -23.35 -14.56
N GLY A 187 -16.24 -23.04 -15.84
CA GLY A 187 -17.17 -22.23 -16.62
C GLY A 187 -18.58 -22.81 -16.57
N GLY A 188 -19.61 -21.96 -16.43
CA GLY A 188 -21.00 -22.40 -16.29
C GLY A 188 -21.41 -22.91 -14.90
N SER A 189 -20.51 -23.00 -13.92
CA SER A 189 -20.83 -23.45 -12.55
C SER A 189 -21.60 -22.43 -11.69
N ALA A 190 -22.19 -21.41 -12.31
CA ALA A 190 -22.98 -20.35 -11.66
C ALA A 190 -22.25 -19.45 -10.63
N LYS A 191 -20.90 -19.41 -10.62
CA LYS A 191 -20.12 -18.54 -9.69
C LYS A 191 -20.56 -17.09 -9.72
N SER A 192 -20.70 -16.51 -10.91
CA SER A 192 -21.09 -15.10 -11.05
C SER A 192 -22.52 -14.87 -10.56
N TYR A 193 -23.42 -15.85 -10.68
CA TYR A 193 -24.76 -15.77 -10.08
C TYR A 193 -24.69 -15.83 -8.55
N LEU A 194 -23.85 -16.71 -8.00
CA LEU A 194 -23.65 -16.78 -6.55
C LEU A 194 -23.00 -15.50 -6.00
N ALA A 195 -22.07 -14.89 -6.73
CA ALA A 195 -21.46 -13.61 -6.39
C ALA A 195 -22.49 -12.48 -6.39
N VAL A 196 -23.39 -12.42 -7.39
CA VAL A 196 -24.49 -11.44 -7.41
C VAL A 196 -25.49 -11.69 -6.28
N LEU A 197 -25.81 -12.95 -5.97
CA LEU A 197 -26.65 -13.28 -4.82
C LEU A 197 -26.02 -12.79 -3.51
N LEU A 198 -24.73 -13.03 -3.31
CA LEU A 198 -24.00 -12.52 -2.15
C LEU A 198 -24.03 -10.99 -2.09
N ALA A 199 -23.75 -10.33 -3.21
CA ALA A 199 -23.76 -8.88 -3.31
C ALA A 199 -25.12 -8.30 -2.92
N LEU A 200 -26.22 -8.89 -3.40
CA LEU A 200 -27.58 -8.47 -3.05
C LEU A 200 -27.88 -8.75 -1.57
N SER A 201 -27.53 -9.93 -1.05
CA SER A 201 -27.73 -10.26 0.36
C SER A 201 -27.00 -9.30 1.29
N VAL A 202 -25.76 -8.93 0.97
CA VAL A 202 -24.96 -7.96 1.75
C VAL A 202 -25.49 -6.54 1.58
N ALA A 203 -25.79 -6.10 0.35
CA ALA A 203 -26.28 -4.74 0.09
C ALA A 203 -27.64 -4.46 0.77
N THR A 204 -28.46 -5.50 0.93
CA THR A 204 -29.80 -5.42 1.53
C THR A 204 -29.85 -5.91 2.99
N GLY A 205 -28.76 -6.47 3.52
CA GLY A 205 -28.74 -7.08 4.86
C GLY A 205 -29.66 -8.29 5.02
N THR A 206 -29.94 -9.00 3.92
CA THR A 206 -30.83 -10.18 3.90
C THR A 206 -30.03 -11.49 4.03
N GLN A 207 -30.67 -12.64 3.78
CA GLN A 207 -30.01 -13.92 3.91
C GLN A 207 -29.22 -14.29 2.65
N PHE A 208 -28.06 -14.92 2.85
CA PHE A 208 -27.28 -15.62 1.83
C PHE A 208 -27.25 -17.10 2.18
N LEU A 209 -27.80 -17.97 1.32
CA LEU A 209 -27.87 -19.42 1.55
C LEU A 209 -28.43 -19.80 2.94
N GLY A 210 -29.48 -19.10 3.38
CA GLY A 210 -30.11 -19.32 4.69
C GLY A 210 -29.30 -18.81 5.90
N LYS A 211 -28.17 -18.12 5.68
CA LYS A 211 -27.37 -17.47 6.72
C LYS A 211 -27.54 -15.96 6.66
N ARG A 212 -27.59 -15.31 7.82
CA ARG A 212 -27.68 -13.84 7.91
C ARG A 212 -26.40 -13.21 7.34
N ALA A 213 -26.56 -12.32 6.36
CA ALA A 213 -25.50 -11.44 5.91
C ALA A 213 -25.55 -10.11 6.69
N THR A 214 -24.38 -9.53 6.94
CA THR A 214 -24.26 -8.21 7.54
C THR A 214 -24.45 -7.14 6.45
N GLY A 215 -25.38 -6.20 6.67
CA GLY A 215 -25.69 -5.12 5.73
C GLY A 215 -24.51 -4.16 5.54
N ARG A 216 -24.00 -4.03 4.30
CA ARG A 216 -22.88 -3.12 3.95
C ARG A 216 -23.02 -2.60 2.52
N LYS A 217 -22.27 -1.53 2.20
CA LYS A 217 -22.01 -1.15 0.81
C LYS A 217 -21.24 -2.27 0.10
N VAL A 218 -21.56 -2.51 -1.16
CA VAL A 218 -20.94 -3.51 -2.02
C VAL A 218 -20.53 -2.85 -3.33
N LEU A 219 -19.26 -2.99 -3.68
CA LEU A 219 -18.73 -2.65 -5.00
C LEU A 219 -18.49 -3.94 -5.78
N TYR A 220 -19.21 -4.13 -6.87
CA TYR A 220 -19.01 -5.25 -7.79
C TYR A 220 -18.13 -4.81 -8.95
N LEU A 221 -16.90 -5.35 -9.00
CA LEU A 221 -15.94 -5.11 -10.06
C LEU A 221 -16.00 -6.23 -11.10
N ASP A 222 -16.22 -5.90 -12.37
CA ASP A 222 -16.41 -6.89 -13.44
C ASP A 222 -15.37 -6.72 -14.57
N TRP A 223 -14.66 -7.81 -14.89
CA TRP A 223 -13.68 -7.88 -15.98
C TRP A 223 -14.19 -8.66 -17.21
N GLU A 224 -15.28 -9.41 -17.07
CA GLU A 224 -15.73 -10.32 -18.13
C GLU A 224 -16.88 -9.72 -18.92
N MET A 225 -17.81 -9.04 -18.23
CA MET A 225 -19.10 -8.65 -18.79
C MET A 225 -19.35 -7.15 -18.70
N ASP A 226 -20.54 -6.72 -19.14
CA ASP A 226 -21.00 -5.34 -19.14
C ASP A 226 -22.13 -5.09 -18.13
N GLU A 227 -22.40 -3.80 -17.86
CA GLU A 227 -23.43 -3.38 -16.91
C GLU A 227 -24.82 -3.96 -17.25
N PRO A 228 -25.27 -3.98 -18.52
CA PRO A 228 -26.56 -4.60 -18.86
C PRO A 228 -26.63 -6.08 -18.47
N THR A 229 -25.56 -6.84 -18.66
CA THR A 229 -25.54 -8.26 -18.27
C THR A 229 -25.55 -8.42 -16.75
N PHE A 230 -24.76 -7.63 -16.03
CA PHE A 230 -24.80 -7.60 -14.56
C PHE A 230 -26.20 -7.26 -14.05
N ARG A 231 -26.81 -6.18 -14.58
CA ARG A 231 -28.15 -5.75 -14.22
C ARG A 231 -29.19 -6.82 -14.54
N ALA A 232 -29.07 -7.53 -15.66
CA ALA A 232 -29.97 -8.64 -15.98
C ALA A 232 -29.83 -9.80 -14.98
N ARG A 233 -28.63 -10.08 -14.44
CA ARG A 233 -28.44 -11.07 -13.37
C ARG A 233 -29.05 -10.59 -12.05
N VAL A 234 -28.82 -9.32 -11.68
CA VAL A 234 -29.44 -8.68 -10.51
C VAL A 234 -30.96 -8.81 -10.56
N ASN A 235 -31.59 -8.47 -11.68
CA ASN A 235 -33.06 -8.58 -11.84
C ASN A 235 -33.56 -10.01 -11.64
N ARG A 236 -32.89 -11.01 -12.22
CA ARG A 236 -33.28 -12.42 -12.07
C ARG A 236 -33.15 -12.90 -10.62
N ILE A 237 -32.05 -12.55 -9.96
CA ILE A 237 -31.79 -12.98 -8.59
C ILE A 237 -32.70 -12.25 -7.60
N ALA A 238 -32.87 -10.93 -7.73
CA ALA A 238 -33.79 -10.16 -6.90
C ALA A 238 -35.22 -10.70 -7.00
N LYS A 239 -35.68 -11.06 -8.20
CA LYS A 239 -36.97 -11.73 -8.40
C LYS A 239 -37.05 -13.06 -7.64
N GLY A 240 -36.00 -13.88 -7.72
CA GLY A 240 -35.92 -15.16 -6.98
C GLY A 240 -35.88 -14.98 -5.45
N MET A 241 -35.31 -13.87 -4.97
CA MET A 241 -35.29 -13.50 -3.55
C MET A 241 -36.61 -12.87 -3.07
N GLY A 242 -37.54 -12.56 -3.97
CA GLY A 242 -38.74 -11.77 -3.64
C GLY A 242 -38.45 -10.31 -3.28
N PHE A 243 -37.30 -9.78 -3.71
CA PHE A 243 -36.88 -8.41 -3.42
C PHE A 243 -37.33 -7.44 -4.52
N SER A 244 -37.95 -6.32 -4.12
CA SER A 244 -38.41 -5.29 -5.06
C SER A 244 -37.30 -4.30 -5.40
N LEU A 245 -36.98 -4.20 -6.69
CA LEU A 245 -36.00 -3.23 -7.21
C LEU A 245 -36.61 -1.85 -7.49
N LYS A 246 -37.89 -1.61 -7.16
CA LYS A 246 -38.59 -0.36 -7.50
C LYS A 246 -37.89 0.89 -6.97
N ASN A 247 -37.26 0.79 -5.80
CA ASN A 247 -36.55 1.90 -5.16
C ASN A 247 -35.03 1.85 -5.39
N GLY A 248 -34.55 0.97 -6.28
CA GLY A 248 -33.14 0.68 -6.46
C GLY A 248 -32.50 -0.02 -5.26
N ILE A 249 -31.17 -0.16 -5.30
CA ILE A 249 -30.34 -0.69 -4.21
C ILE A 249 -29.16 0.27 -4.02
N PRO A 250 -29.27 1.30 -3.18
CA PRO A 250 -28.26 2.36 -3.07
C PRO A 250 -26.90 1.85 -2.57
N ASN A 251 -26.89 0.71 -1.87
CA ASN A 251 -25.67 0.08 -1.35
C ASN A 251 -24.98 -0.84 -2.37
N LEU A 252 -25.49 -0.98 -3.59
CA LEU A 252 -24.89 -1.83 -4.63
C LEU A 252 -24.34 -0.96 -5.76
N MET A 253 -23.02 -0.89 -5.83
CA MET A 253 -22.27 -0.20 -6.88
C MET A 253 -21.71 -1.22 -7.87
N TYR A 254 -21.65 -0.84 -9.13
CA TYR A 254 -21.09 -1.65 -10.20
C TYR A 254 -20.06 -0.83 -10.96
N GLN A 255 -18.91 -1.44 -11.25
CA GLN A 255 -17.90 -0.85 -12.12
C GLN A 255 -17.31 -1.93 -13.03
N ARG A 256 -17.33 -1.67 -14.33
CA ARG A 256 -16.62 -2.49 -15.31
C ARG A 256 -15.17 -2.04 -15.37
N LEU A 257 -14.24 -2.99 -15.30
CA LEU A 257 -12.82 -2.74 -15.41
C LEU A 257 -12.25 -3.48 -16.63
N ALA A 258 -11.44 -2.79 -17.41
CA ALA A 258 -10.78 -3.36 -18.60
C ALA A 258 -9.28 -3.62 -18.40
N LYS A 259 -8.69 -3.09 -17.32
CA LYS A 259 -7.26 -3.24 -16.98
C LYS A 259 -7.11 -3.90 -15.60
N PRO A 260 -5.92 -4.41 -15.23
CA PRO A 260 -5.67 -4.99 -13.91
C PRO A 260 -6.13 -4.08 -12.75
N LEU A 261 -6.52 -4.68 -11.62
CA LEU A 261 -7.05 -3.94 -10.45
C LEU A 261 -6.12 -2.81 -10.00
N VAL A 262 -4.80 -3.05 -9.99
CA VAL A 262 -3.78 -2.06 -9.57
C VAL A 262 -3.89 -0.75 -10.33
N ASP A 263 -4.33 -0.80 -11.59
CA ASP A 263 -4.44 0.36 -12.47
C ASP A 263 -5.61 1.28 -12.15
N HIS A 264 -6.59 0.79 -11.38
CA HIS A 264 -7.84 1.47 -11.05
C HIS A 264 -7.99 1.72 -9.54
N LEU A 265 -7.03 1.30 -8.73
CA LEU A 265 -7.16 1.35 -7.26
C LEU A 265 -7.36 2.79 -6.75
N ASP A 266 -6.68 3.78 -7.31
CA ASP A 266 -6.82 5.17 -6.86
C ASP A 266 -8.24 5.69 -7.14
N ASP A 267 -8.74 5.48 -8.37
CA ASP A 267 -10.12 5.80 -8.75
C ASP A 267 -11.16 5.10 -7.87
N ILE A 268 -10.90 3.84 -7.47
CA ILE A 268 -11.80 3.05 -6.61
C ILE A 268 -11.76 3.56 -5.17
N ILE A 269 -10.58 3.91 -4.64
CA ILE A 269 -10.42 4.43 -3.28
C ILE A 269 -11.15 5.76 -3.15
N GLU A 270 -11.08 6.65 -4.14
CA GLU A 270 -11.79 7.93 -4.13
C GLU A 270 -13.33 7.78 -4.16
N GLN A 271 -13.83 6.67 -4.70
CA GLN A 271 -15.28 6.40 -4.85
C GLN A 271 -15.93 5.73 -3.62
N CYS A 272 -15.15 5.21 -2.67
CA CYS A 272 -15.64 4.39 -1.55
C CYS A 272 -15.70 5.16 -0.22
#